data_AF-A0A9W4R917-F1
#
_entry.id   AF-A0A9W4R917-F1
#
_cell.length_a   1.000
_cell.length_b   1.000
_cell.length_c   1.000
_cell.angle_alpha   90.00
_cell.angle_beta   90.00
_cell.angle_gamma   90.00
#
_symmetry.space_group_name_H-M   'P 1'
#
loop_
_entity.id
_entity.type
_entity.pdbx_description
1 polymer ?
#
loop_
_entity_poly.entity_id
_entity_poly.type
_entity_poly.pdbx_seq_one_letter_code
_entity_poly.pdbx_strand_id
1 'polypeptide(L)'
;MIKLLHVIAIGALVSSAVYAYSIKYETTLAAEHLQKLKAKTQRERDAIQVLKAEWQFLNRPDRVQALAERHLDLQPFVVTQVVKVSEIPNRGPKVDTIGRKLEDLGLGLPTETPRSTTKASATTPGAKP
;
A
#
# COMPACT_ATOMS: atom_id res chain seq x y z
N MET A 1 -43.31 37.88 53.51
CA MET A 1 -42.48 36.66 53.34
C MET A 1 -42.89 35.84 52.12
N ILE A 2 -44.19 35.63 51.85
CA ILE A 2 -44.71 34.87 50.68
C ILE A 2 -44.25 35.42 49.31
N LYS A 3 -44.14 36.74 49.16
CA LYS A 3 -43.66 37.38 47.93
C LYS A 3 -42.22 37.00 47.55
N LEU A 4 -41.34 36.81 48.55
CA LEU A 4 -39.95 36.38 48.34
C LEU A 4 -39.91 34.97 47.73
N LEU A 5 -40.77 34.07 48.24
CA LEU A 5 -40.88 32.69 47.76
C LEU A 5 -41.34 32.66 46.29
N HIS A 6 -42.29 33.53 45.90
CA HIS A 6 -42.75 33.63 44.52
C HIS A 6 -41.63 34.10 43.58
N VAL A 7 -40.82 35.09 43.99
CA VAL A 7 -39.69 35.58 43.19
C VAL A 7 -38.65 34.47 42.98
N ILE A 8 -38.36 33.69 44.02
CA ILE A 8 -37.45 32.54 43.92
C ILE A 8 -38.01 31.47 42.99
N ALA A 9 -39.31 31.15 43.12
CA ALA A 9 -39.97 30.15 42.27
C ALA A 9 -39.97 30.54 40.79
N ILE A 10 -40.26 31.82 40.49
CA ILE A 10 -40.18 32.35 39.12
C ILE A 10 -38.75 32.31 38.61
N GLY A 11 -37.76 32.70 39.44
CA GLY A 11 -36.35 32.63 39.08
C GLY A 11 -35.88 31.21 38.77
N ALA A 12 -36.32 30.23 39.56
CA ALA A 12 -36.04 28.81 39.32
C ALA A 12 -36.68 28.31 38.02
N LEU A 13 -37.91 28.73 37.73
CA LEU A 13 -38.62 28.36 36.49
C LEU A 13 -37.93 28.95 35.25
N VAL A 14 -37.57 30.23 35.28
CA VAL A 14 -36.85 30.89 34.18
C VAL A 14 -35.48 30.24 33.98
N SER A 15 -34.73 29.98 35.05
CA SER A 15 -33.43 29.30 34.98
C SER A 15 -33.54 27.90 34.35
N SER A 16 -34.56 27.13 34.74
CA SER A 16 -34.83 25.81 34.17
C SER A 16 -35.14 25.89 32.67
N ALA A 17 -35.97 26.87 32.26
CA ALA A 17 -36.28 27.09 30.85
C ALA A 17 -35.04 27.46 30.02
N VAL A 18 -34.20 28.36 30.54
CA VAL A 18 -32.94 28.76 29.90
C VAL A 18 -31.97 27.58 29.79
N TYR A 19 -31.85 26.76 30.85
CA TYR A 19 -30.99 25.58 30.86
C TYR A 19 -31.45 24.52 29.84
N ALA A 20 -32.76 24.27 29.74
CA ALA A 20 -33.30 23.36 28.73
C ALA A 20 -33.05 23.87 27.30
N TYR A 21 -33.17 25.18 27.10
CA TYR A 21 -32.90 25.81 25.81
C TYR A 21 -31.41 25.72 25.41
N SER A 22 -30.48 25.95 26.35
CA SER A 22 -29.05 25.84 26.07
C SER A 22 -28.65 24.43 25.67
N ILE A 23 -29.17 23.39 26.34
CA ILE A 23 -28.95 21.98 25.99
C ILE A 23 -29.44 21.69 24.56
N LYS A 24 -30.62 22.18 24.19
CA LYS A 24 -31.17 21.98 22.84
C LYS A 24 -30.35 22.72 21.77
N TYR A 25 -29.82 23.89 22.10
CA TYR A 25 -29.06 24.71 21.16
C TYR A 25 -27.67 24.11 20.87
N GLU A 26 -26.96 23.64 21.90
CA GLU A 26 -25.64 23.01 21.75
C GLU A 26 -25.72 21.72 20.91
N THR A 27 -26.77 20.92 21.11
CA THR A 27 -26.96 19.67 20.36
C THR A 27 -27.28 19.90 18.89
N THR A 28 -27.97 20.99 18.55
CA THR A 28 -28.33 21.30 17.15
C THR A 28 -27.12 21.75 16.34
N LEU A 29 -26.27 22.62 16.89
CA LEU A 29 -25.04 23.07 16.22
C LEU A 29 -24.04 21.92 16.05
N ALA A 30 -23.84 21.09 17.08
CA ALA A 30 -22.97 19.92 16.98
C ALA A 30 -23.50 18.89 15.97
N ALA A 31 -24.82 18.71 15.89
CA ALA A 31 -25.44 17.80 14.92
C ALA A 31 -25.23 18.26 13.47
N GLU A 32 -25.33 19.56 13.18
CA GLU A 32 -25.04 20.08 11.84
C GLU A 32 -23.59 19.84 11.40
N HIS A 33 -22.63 20.05 12.31
CA HIS A 33 -21.22 19.80 12.03
C HIS A 33 -20.96 18.31 11.76
N LEU A 34 -21.56 17.42 12.57
CA LEU A 34 -21.48 15.98 12.35
C LEU A 34 -22.11 15.55 11.02
N GLN A 35 -23.24 16.13 10.62
CA GLN A 35 -23.87 15.84 9.34
C GLN A 35 -22.99 16.28 8.17
N LYS A 36 -22.41 17.48 8.22
CA LYS A 36 -21.46 17.96 7.20
C LYS A 36 -20.25 17.04 7.08
N LEU A 37 -19.69 16.60 8.20
CA LEU A 37 -18.52 15.71 8.19
C LEU A 37 -18.88 14.32 7.65
N LYS A 38 -19.99 13.73 8.09
CA LYS A 38 -20.50 12.46 7.55
C LYS A 38 -20.74 12.53 6.04
N ALA A 39 -21.31 13.63 5.55
CA ALA A 39 -21.53 13.84 4.12
C ALA A 39 -20.20 13.89 3.33
N LYS A 40 -19.16 14.53 3.88
CA LYS A 40 -17.82 14.54 3.26
C LYS A 40 -17.22 13.13 3.20
N THR A 41 -17.25 12.40 4.31
CA THR A 41 -16.75 11.01 4.38
C THR A 41 -17.51 10.10 3.40
N GLN A 42 -18.82 10.28 3.25
CA GLN A 42 -19.59 9.49 2.29
C GLN A 42 -19.14 9.76 0.85
N ARG A 43 -18.97 11.04 0.47
CA ARG A 43 -18.48 11.41 -0.87
C ARG A 43 -17.11 10.83 -1.18
N GLU A 44 -16.20 10.85 -0.21
CA GLU A 44 -14.86 10.26 -0.36
C GLU A 44 -14.93 8.74 -0.55
N ARG A 45 -15.79 8.04 0.21
CA ARG A 45 -16.01 6.60 0.04
C ARG A 45 -16.55 6.26 -1.34
N ASP A 46 -17.51 7.05 -1.83
CA ASP A 46 -18.09 6.86 -3.15
C ASP A 46 -17.02 7.06 -4.25
N ALA A 47 -16.16 8.08 -4.12
CA ALA A 47 -15.04 8.29 -5.04
C ALA A 47 -14.04 7.12 -5.03
N ILE A 48 -13.71 6.57 -3.86
CA ILE A 48 -12.84 5.39 -3.75
C ILE A 48 -13.45 4.17 -4.44
N GLN A 49 -14.77 3.97 -4.31
CA GLN A 49 -15.46 2.85 -4.97
C GLN A 49 -15.36 2.96 -6.50
N VAL A 50 -15.56 4.16 -7.05
CA VAL A 50 -15.40 4.42 -8.48
C VAL A 50 -13.96 4.13 -8.93
N LEU A 51 -12.95 4.68 -8.25
CA LEU A 51 -11.55 4.43 -8.57
C LEU A 51 -11.18 2.95 -8.49
N LYS A 52 -11.73 2.23 -7.51
CA LYS A 52 -11.50 0.78 -7.38
C LYS A 52 -12.12 0.01 -8.54
N ALA A 53 -13.31 0.41 -9.00
CA ALA A 53 -13.95 -0.18 -10.17
C ALA A 53 -13.14 0.10 -11.45
N GLU A 54 -12.64 1.32 -11.61
CA GLU A 54 -11.74 1.69 -12.73
C GLU A 54 -10.44 0.88 -12.69
N TRP A 55 -9.83 0.72 -11.51
CA TRP A 55 -8.63 -0.10 -11.35
C TRP A 55 -8.88 -1.56 -11.71
N GLN A 56 -10.00 -2.14 -11.24
CA GLN A 56 -10.38 -3.50 -11.62
C GLN A 56 -10.66 -3.63 -13.12
N PHE A 57 -11.25 -2.61 -13.75
CA PHE A 57 -11.45 -2.57 -15.19
C PHE A 57 -10.12 -2.55 -15.94
N LEU A 58 -9.16 -1.75 -15.49
CA LEU A 58 -7.86 -1.60 -16.15
C LEU A 58 -6.97 -2.84 -15.99
N ASN A 59 -7.06 -3.51 -14.83
CA ASN A 59 -6.33 -4.74 -14.50
C ASN A 59 -7.06 -6.04 -14.89
N ARG A 60 -8.03 -5.98 -15.81
CA ARG A 60 -8.68 -7.19 -16.31
C ARG A 60 -7.60 -8.13 -16.91
N PRO A 61 -7.47 -9.37 -16.40
CA PRO A 61 -6.39 -10.27 -16.78
C PRO A 61 -6.44 -10.58 -18.28
N ASP A 62 -7.63 -10.71 -18.86
CA ASP A 62 -7.81 -10.94 -20.31
C ASP A 62 -7.18 -9.82 -21.15
N ARG A 63 -7.31 -8.56 -20.71
CA ARG A 63 -6.74 -7.41 -21.42
C ARG A 63 -5.23 -7.37 -21.27
N VAL A 64 -4.71 -7.65 -20.07
CA VAL A 64 -3.27 -7.70 -19.81
C VAL A 64 -2.63 -8.83 -20.61
N GLN A 65 -3.29 -10.00 -20.67
CA GLN A 65 -2.84 -11.15 -21.47
C GLN A 65 -2.85 -10.83 -22.97
N ALA A 66 -3.92 -10.22 -23.49
CA ALA A 66 -3.98 -9.82 -24.90
C ALA A 66 -2.91 -8.76 -25.26
N LEU A 67 -2.58 -7.85 -24.34
CA LEU A 67 -1.51 -6.87 -24.54
C LEU A 67 -0.13 -7.53 -24.48
N ALA A 68 0.05 -8.47 -23.55
CA ALA A 68 1.25 -9.27 -23.40
C ALA A 68 1.51 -10.09 -24.66
N GLU A 69 0.53 -10.82 -25.19
CA GLU A 69 0.64 -11.61 -26.42
C GLU A 69 0.95 -10.76 -27.66
N ARG A 70 0.45 -9.51 -27.71
CA ARG A 70 0.68 -8.62 -28.86
C ARG A 70 2.06 -7.94 -28.84
N HIS A 71 2.56 -7.58 -27.65
CA HIS A 71 3.73 -6.70 -27.52
C HIS A 71 4.94 -7.34 -26.85
N LEU A 72 4.78 -8.51 -26.24
CA LEU A 72 5.86 -9.25 -25.60
C LEU A 72 5.87 -10.67 -26.17
N ASP A 73 7.04 -11.13 -26.61
CA ASP A 73 7.27 -12.52 -27.04
C ASP A 73 7.34 -13.46 -25.81
N LEU A 74 6.31 -13.40 -24.95
CA LEU A 74 6.19 -14.18 -23.73
C LEU A 74 5.77 -15.61 -24.08
N GLN A 75 6.61 -16.57 -23.71
CA GLN A 75 6.18 -17.97 -23.72
C GLN A 75 5.17 -18.22 -22.59
N PRO A 76 4.13 -19.04 -22.83
CA PRO A 76 3.18 -19.41 -21.80
C PRO A 76 3.89 -20.08 -20.63
N PHE A 77 3.50 -19.70 -19.42
CA PHE A 77 4.07 -20.23 -18.19
C PHE A 77 3.80 -21.74 -18.09
N VAL A 78 4.83 -22.55 -18.28
CA VAL A 78 4.73 -24.01 -18.21
C VAL A 78 4.86 -24.47 -16.76
N VAL A 79 3.94 -25.31 -16.29
CA VAL A 79 3.89 -25.82 -14.90
C VAL A 79 5.19 -26.52 -14.49
N THR A 80 5.96 -27.04 -15.44
CA THR A 80 7.29 -27.63 -15.22
C THR A 80 8.36 -26.63 -14.75
N GLN A 81 8.10 -25.32 -14.84
CA GLN A 81 8.98 -24.26 -14.32
C GLN A 81 8.78 -23.99 -12.82
N VAL A 82 7.74 -24.58 -12.21
CA VAL A 82 7.49 -24.48 -10.76
C VAL A 82 8.25 -25.59 -10.05
N VAL A 83 9.47 -25.29 -9.63
CA VAL A 83 10.33 -26.19 -8.85
C VAL A 83 10.35 -25.77 -7.39
N LYS A 84 10.38 -26.74 -6.47
CA LYS A 84 10.59 -26.42 -5.06
C LYS A 84 12.00 -25.84 -4.89
N VAL A 85 12.19 -24.95 -3.92
CA VAL A 85 13.50 -24.32 -3.65
C VAL A 85 14.62 -25.37 -3.42
N SER A 86 14.26 -26.54 -2.89
CA SER A 86 15.15 -27.69 -2.70
C SER A 86 15.56 -28.42 -3.98
N GLU A 87 14.84 -28.22 -5.09
CA GLU A 87 15.07 -28.85 -6.41
C GLU A 87 15.84 -27.92 -7.35
N ILE A 88 16.15 -26.68 -6.91
CA ILE A 88 16.97 -25.74 -7.68
C ILE A 88 18.40 -26.31 -7.70
N PRO A 89 18.96 -26.63 -8.88
CA PRO A 89 20.35 -27.06 -8.97
C PRO A 89 21.25 -25.99 -8.36
N ASN A 90 22.12 -26.39 -7.42
CA ASN A 90 23.11 -25.48 -6.88
C ASN A 90 23.89 -24.90 -8.06
N ARG A 91 24.02 -23.56 -8.12
CA ARG A 91 24.67 -22.86 -9.22
C ARG A 91 26.00 -23.55 -9.50
N GLY A 92 26.11 -24.20 -10.66
CA GLY A 92 27.31 -24.94 -11.03
C GLY A 92 28.54 -24.04 -10.89
N PRO A 93 29.73 -24.61 -10.62
CA PRO A 93 30.95 -23.83 -10.55
C PRO A 93 31.04 -22.95 -11.79
N LYS A 94 31.32 -21.66 -11.63
CA LYS A 94 31.60 -20.75 -12.76
C LYS A 94 32.80 -21.32 -13.51
N VAL A 95 32.55 -22.16 -14.51
CA VAL A 95 33.58 -22.62 -15.43
C VAL A 95 33.78 -21.44 -16.38
N ASP A 96 34.88 -20.72 -16.21
CA ASP A 96 35.27 -19.69 -17.15
C ASP A 96 35.64 -20.35 -18.47
N THR A 97 34.67 -20.45 -19.37
CA THR A 97 34.84 -21.00 -20.71
C THR A 97 35.81 -20.18 -21.54
N ILE A 98 36.04 -18.92 -21.18
CA ILE A 98 36.98 -18.03 -21.85
C ILE A 98 38.39 -18.36 -21.36
N GLY A 99 38.60 -18.44 -20.05
CA GLY A 99 39.88 -18.85 -19.45
C GLY A 99 40.37 -20.21 -19.98
N ARG A 100 39.48 -21.21 -20.06
CA ARG A 100 39.83 -22.55 -20.55
C ARG A 100 40.22 -22.57 -22.02
N LYS A 101 39.53 -21.79 -22.86
CA LYS A 101 39.87 -21.66 -24.29
C LYS A 101 41.19 -20.90 -24.51
N LEU A 102 41.51 -19.93 -23.67
CA LEU A 102 42.78 -19.20 -23.73
C LEU A 102 43.96 -20.09 -23.33
N GLU A 103 43.75 -21.00 -22.40
CA GLU A 103 44.73 -22.02 -22.00
C GLU A 103 44.97 -23.06 -23.11
N ASP A 104 43.91 -23.56 -23.75
CA ASP A 104 43.99 -24.47 -24.91
C ASP A 104 44.69 -23.83 -26.11
N LEU A 105 44.60 -22.51 -26.27
CA LEU A 105 45.27 -21.74 -27.33
C LEU A 105 46.73 -21.38 -27.00
N GLY A 106 47.27 -21.85 -25.86
CA GLY A 106 48.65 -21.59 -25.45
C GLY A 106 48.93 -20.13 -25.04
N LEU A 107 47.87 -19.33 -24.82
CA LEU A 107 47.96 -17.94 -24.39
C LEU A 107 47.83 -17.77 -22.86
N GLY A 108 47.79 -18.89 -22.13
CA GLY A 108 47.65 -18.96 -20.66
C GLY A 108 48.90 -18.60 -19.86
N LEU A 109 49.64 -17.55 -20.26
CA LEU A 109 50.67 -16.99 -19.38
C LEU A 109 50.01 -16.51 -18.09
N PRO A 110 50.66 -16.65 -16.92
CA PRO A 110 50.16 -16.15 -15.65
C PRO A 110 50.14 -14.62 -15.70
N THR A 111 49.06 -14.06 -16.22
CA THR A 111 48.74 -12.67 -15.98
C THR A 111 48.07 -12.64 -14.63
N GLU A 112 48.76 -12.03 -13.66
CA GLU A 112 48.24 -11.63 -12.35
C GLU A 112 46.96 -10.80 -12.54
N THR A 113 45.83 -11.43 -12.83
CA THR A 113 44.53 -10.78 -12.78
C THR A 113 44.31 -10.41 -11.31
N PRO A 114 44.18 -9.11 -10.98
CA PRO A 114 44.03 -8.71 -9.60
C PRO A 114 42.76 -9.37 -9.07
N ARG A 115 42.94 -10.25 -8.09
CA ARG A 115 41.86 -10.86 -7.35
C ARG A 115 41.08 -9.71 -6.75
N SER A 116 39.92 -9.37 -7.33
CA SER A 116 39.00 -8.40 -6.76
C SER A 116 38.50 -8.97 -5.42
N THR A 117 39.23 -8.69 -4.35
CA THR A 117 38.81 -8.86 -2.96
C THR A 117 37.84 -7.75 -2.60
N THR A 118 36.79 -7.55 -3.41
CA THR A 118 35.67 -6.73 -3.00
C THR A 118 34.50 -7.68 -2.81
N LYS A 119 34.34 -8.09 -1.54
CA LYS A 119 33.03 -8.48 -1.02
C LYS A 119 32.11 -7.27 -1.20
N ALA A 120 31.55 -7.10 -2.39
CA ALA A 120 30.39 -6.25 -2.57
C ALA A 120 29.21 -7.02 -1.97
N SER A 121 28.99 -6.82 -0.67
CA SER A 121 27.66 -6.93 -0.08
C SER A 121 26.74 -6.05 -0.91
N ALA A 122 26.10 -6.64 -1.92
CA ALA A 122 24.89 -6.11 -2.50
C ALA A 122 23.80 -6.31 -1.44
N THR A 123 23.78 -5.41 -0.46
CA THR A 123 22.67 -5.29 0.48
C THR A 123 21.48 -4.79 -0.34
N THR A 124 20.59 -5.69 -0.72
CA THR A 124 19.21 -5.32 -1.09
C THR A 124 18.68 -4.42 0.03
N PRO A 125 18.23 -3.18 -0.23
CA PRO A 125 17.59 -2.38 0.80
C PRO A 125 16.31 -3.10 1.23
N GLY A 126 16.35 -3.71 2.41
CA GLY A 126 15.20 -4.31 3.04
C GLY A 126 14.11 -3.26 3.24
N ALA A 127 12.89 -3.64 2.88
CA ALA A 127 11.68 -2.91 3.22
C ALA A 127 11.63 -2.66 4.74
N LYS A 128 11.32 -1.41 5.13
CA LYS A 128 11.00 -1.06 6.52
C LYS A 128 9.61 -1.63 6.89
N PRO A 129 9.40 -1.98 8.17
CA PRO A 129 8.09 -2.38 8.71
C PRO A 129 7.08 -1.23 8.71
#